data_AF-A0A661GD12-F1
#
_entry.id   AF-A0A661GD12-F1
#
_cell.length_a   1.000
_cell.length_b   1.000
_cell.length_c   1.000
_cell.angle_alpha   90.00
_cell.angle_beta   90.00
_cell.angle_gamma   90.00
#
_symmetry.space_group_name_H-M   'P 1'
#
loop_
_entity.id
_entity.type
_entity.pdbx_description
1 polymer ?
#
loop_
_entity_poly.entity_id
_entity_poly.type
_entity_poly.pdbx_seq_one_letter_code
_entity_poly.pdbx_strand_id
1 'polypeptide(L)'
;MKSVAGIFLIRMLPVLFVTIAAIAYAAYVEGSDAYLLRNAIPMLLVIIISALTLYRGRGRWTGAGWSWPLGTLGFALPALGLSLYLHYAYSVDLNGMVSESVYPRELFRYLPEYTTGAGAIGFAIGWIVGRNV
;
A
#
# COMPACT_ATOMS: atom_id res chain seq x y z
N MET A 1 26.40 19.18 4.18
CA MET A 1 25.93 17.97 3.45
C MET A 1 24.92 17.24 4.33
N LYS A 2 23.70 16.95 3.84
CA LYS A 2 22.76 16.12 4.62
C LYS A 2 23.33 14.70 4.73
N SER A 3 23.30 14.11 5.93
CA SER A 3 23.72 12.71 6.12
C SER A 3 22.82 11.78 5.30
N VAL A 4 23.32 10.60 4.94
CA VAL A 4 22.53 9.56 4.24
C VAL A 4 21.24 9.25 5.02
N ALA A 5 21.32 9.24 6.36
CA ALA A 5 20.17 9.10 7.25
C ALA A 5 19.14 10.23 7.09
N GLY A 6 19.59 11.49 6.99
CA GLY A 6 18.68 12.63 6.78
C GLY A 6 17.97 12.58 5.43
N ILE A 7 18.66 12.15 4.37
CA ILE A 7 18.05 11.99 3.04
C ILE A 7 17.04 10.84 3.03
N PHE A 8 17.36 9.73 3.70
CA PHE A 8 16.45 8.59 3.85
C PHE A 8 15.13 9.02 4.50
N LEU A 9 15.20 9.71 5.64
CA LEU A 9 14.00 10.14 6.37
C LEU A 9 13.13 11.08 5.53
N ILE A 10 13.73 12.09 4.89
CA ILE A 10 13.00 13.04 4.04
C ILE A 10 12.25 12.32 2.91
N ARG A 11 12.85 11.29 2.33
CA ARG A 11 12.25 10.53 1.21
C ARG A 11 11.20 9.54 1.65
N MET A 12 11.22 9.10 2.91
CA MET A 12 10.15 8.31 3.50
C MET A 12 8.91 9.16 3.88
N LEU A 13 9.07 10.46 4.14
CA LEU A 13 7.95 11.31 4.59
C LEU A 13 6.71 11.25 3.70
N PRO A 14 6.80 11.35 2.35
CA PRO A 14 5.61 11.25 1.51
C PRO A 14 4.92 9.88 1.61
N VAL A 15 5.70 8.81 1.69
CA VAL A 15 5.17 7.44 1.83
C VAL A 15 4.46 7.29 3.16
N LEU A 16 5.09 7.73 4.25
CA LEU A 16 4.50 7.71 5.58
C LEU A 16 3.20 8.51 5.62
N PHE A 17 3.21 9.73 5.08
CA PHE A 17 2.04 10.59 5.04
C PHE A 17 0.87 9.92 4.30
N VAL A 18 1.10 9.46 3.06
CA VAL A 18 0.04 8.83 2.24
C VAL A 18 -0.46 7.55 2.88
N THR A 19 0.44 6.71 3.39
CA THR A 19 0.05 5.43 4.01
C THR A 19 -0.74 5.65 5.29
N ILE A 20 -0.30 6.55 6.17
CA ILE A 20 -1.01 6.86 7.40
C ILE A 20 -2.37 7.48 7.10
N ALA A 21 -2.46 8.39 6.13
CA ALA A 21 -3.73 8.95 5.68
C ALA A 21 -4.68 7.86 5.15
N ALA A 22 -4.16 6.89 4.40
CA ALA A 22 -4.95 5.77 3.90
C ALA A 22 -5.47 4.86 5.03
N ILE A 23 -4.62 4.54 6.02
CA ILE A 23 -5.02 3.76 7.21
C ILE A 23 -6.08 4.52 8.01
N ALA A 24 -5.90 5.83 8.21
CA ALA A 24 -6.87 6.65 8.92
C ALA A 24 -8.22 6.72 8.18
N TYR A 25 -8.19 6.82 6.85
CA TYR A 25 -9.41 6.78 6.03
C TYR A 25 -10.11 5.42 6.12
N ALA A 26 -9.37 4.31 6.03
CA ALA A 26 -9.92 2.97 6.22
C ALA A 26 -10.58 2.83 7.60
N ALA A 27 -9.89 3.28 8.66
CA ALA A 27 -10.43 3.29 10.02
C ALA A 27 -11.74 4.08 10.14
N TYR A 28 -11.81 5.24 9.48
CA TYR A 28 -13.01 6.07 9.45
C TYR A 28 -14.19 5.37 8.76
N VAL A 29 -13.93 4.70 7.63
CA VAL A 29 -14.97 4.00 6.86
C VAL A 29 -15.45 2.71 7.54
N GLU A 30 -14.53 1.94 8.12
CA GLU A 30 -14.87 0.65 8.75
C GLU A 30 -15.53 0.81 10.14
N GLY A 31 -15.29 1.91 10.86
CA GLY A 31 -15.89 2.20 12.17
C GLY A 31 -15.33 1.36 13.33
N SER A 32 -16.10 1.22 14.42
CA SER A 32 -15.65 0.56 15.67
C SER A 32 -15.61 -0.97 15.61
N ASP A 33 -16.23 -1.58 14.60
CA ASP A 33 -16.33 -3.04 14.42
C ASP A 33 -15.22 -3.61 13.52
N ALA A 34 -14.17 -2.82 13.27
CA ALA A 34 -13.34 -2.93 12.09
C ALA A 34 -12.21 -3.96 12.17
N TYR A 35 -11.98 -4.66 11.06
CA TYR A 35 -10.77 -5.43 10.78
C TYR A 35 -9.56 -4.52 10.52
N LEU A 36 -9.58 -3.28 11.02
CA LEU A 36 -8.61 -2.22 10.76
C LEU A 36 -7.17 -2.69 10.91
N LEU A 37 -6.86 -3.39 12.00
CA LEU A 37 -5.49 -3.89 12.21
C LEU A 37 -5.06 -4.85 11.10
N ARG A 38 -5.98 -5.65 10.56
CA ARG A 38 -5.72 -6.54 9.42
C ARG A 38 -5.65 -5.76 8.10
N ASN A 39 -6.59 -4.86 7.84
CA ASN A 39 -6.64 -4.05 6.62
C ASN A 39 -5.50 -3.03 6.52
N ALA A 40 -4.88 -2.69 7.66
CA ALA A 40 -3.67 -1.89 7.69
C ALA A 40 -2.41 -2.71 7.31
N ILE A 41 -2.42 -4.05 7.40
CA ILE A 41 -1.22 -4.88 7.13
C ILE A 41 -0.62 -4.61 5.74
N PRO A 42 -1.38 -4.67 4.64
CA PRO A 42 -0.84 -4.38 3.30
C PRO A 42 -0.26 -2.96 3.22
N MET A 43 -0.91 -1.98 3.84
CA MET A 43 -0.45 -0.59 3.85
C MET A 43 0.86 -0.44 4.65
N LEU A 44 0.97 -1.10 5.81
CA LEU A 44 2.21 -1.13 6.60
C LEU A 44 3.35 -1.81 5.85
N LEU A 45 3.06 -2.85 5.06
CA LEU A 45 4.04 -3.48 4.18
C LEU A 45 4.59 -2.50 3.12
N VAL A 46 3.79 -1.54 2.64
CA VAL A 46 4.29 -0.48 1.75
C VAL A 46 5.39 0.34 2.42
N ILE A 47 5.24 0.70 3.70
CA ILE A 47 6.26 1.43 4.47
C ILE A 47 7.53 0.58 4.57
N ILE A 48 7.40 -0.69 4.92
CA ILE A 48 8.53 -1.61 5.07
C ILE A 48 9.27 -1.79 3.74
N ILE A 49 8.56 -2.09 2.65
CA ILE A 49 9.16 -2.30 1.33
C ILE A 49 9.79 -1.01 0.82
N SER A 50 9.17 0.15 1.04
CA SER A 50 9.74 1.47 0.70
C SER A 50 11.04 1.75 1.46
N ALA A 51 11.07 1.44 2.76
CA ALA A 51 12.25 1.56 3.58
C ALA A 51 13.37 0.62 3.08
N LEU A 52 13.05 -0.62 2.71
CA LEU A 52 14.00 -1.55 2.11
C LEU A 52 14.55 -1.05 0.77
N THR A 53 13.69 -0.52 -0.10
CA THR A 53 14.09 0.07 -1.39
C THR A 53 15.07 1.23 -1.20
N LEU A 54 14.75 2.17 -0.31
CA LEU A 54 15.65 3.28 0.00
C LEU A 54 16.94 2.81 0.68
N TYR A 55 16.87 1.85 1.59
CA TYR A 55 18.04 1.29 2.27
C TYR A 55 19.00 0.66 1.26
N ARG A 56 18.50 -0.19 0.37
CA ARG A 56 19.28 -0.83 -0.71
C ARG A 56 19.90 0.20 -1.64
N GLY A 57 19.18 1.26 -1.97
CA GLY A 57 19.67 2.37 -2.79
C GLY A 57 20.46 3.45 -2.04
N ARG A 58 20.91 3.19 -0.80
CA ARG A 58 21.68 4.14 0.03
C ARG A 58 21.00 5.51 0.16
N GLY A 59 19.70 5.50 0.43
CA GLY A 59 18.84 6.67 0.53
C GLY A 59 18.30 7.18 -0.81
N ARG A 60 18.57 6.53 -1.95
CA ARG A 60 18.02 6.86 -3.28
C ARG A 60 17.07 5.78 -3.77
N TRP A 61 15.92 6.18 -4.30
CA TRP A 61 14.91 5.26 -4.84
C TRP A 61 15.46 4.33 -5.93
N THR A 62 16.31 4.86 -6.80
CA THR A 62 16.94 4.11 -7.92
C THR A 62 18.40 3.77 -7.66
N GLY A 63 18.90 3.94 -6.42
CA GLY A 63 20.32 3.79 -6.10
C GLY A 63 20.86 2.36 -6.24
N ALA A 64 19.97 1.37 -6.31
CA ALA A 64 20.28 -0.04 -6.53
C ALA A 64 19.63 -0.58 -7.81
N GLY A 65 19.44 0.30 -8.82
CA GLY A 65 18.72 -0.02 -10.06
C GLY A 65 17.20 0.15 -9.94
N TRP A 66 16.48 -0.19 -11.01
CA TRP A 66 15.04 0.04 -11.13
C TRP A 66 14.15 -1.09 -10.57
N SER A 67 14.70 -2.30 -10.33
CA SER A 67 13.90 -3.44 -9.85
C SER A 67 13.20 -3.16 -8.50
N TRP A 68 13.93 -2.59 -7.54
CA TRP A 68 13.39 -2.24 -6.21
C TRP A 68 12.28 -1.17 -6.25
N PRO A 69 12.49 0.02 -6.86
CA PRO A 69 11.46 1.04 -6.90
C PRO A 69 10.24 0.62 -7.72
N LEU A 70 10.42 -0.06 -8.86
CA LEU A 70 9.29 -0.56 -9.64
C LEU A 70 8.54 -1.69 -8.93
N GLY A 71 9.24 -2.59 -8.23
CA GLY A 71 8.60 -3.57 -7.37
C GLY A 71 7.80 -2.92 -6.23
N THR A 72 8.36 -1.90 -5.58
CA THR A 72 7.67 -1.16 -4.51
C THR A 72 6.41 -0.49 -5.02
N LEU A 73 6.49 0.17 -6.19
CA LEU A 73 5.34 0.78 -6.82
C LEU A 73 4.28 -0.28 -7.17
N GLY A 74 4.69 -1.40 -7.75
CA GLY A 74 3.81 -2.52 -8.08
C GLY A 74 3.09 -3.10 -6.87
N PHE A 75 3.75 -3.17 -5.70
CA PHE A 75 3.11 -3.58 -4.44
C PHE A 75 2.15 -2.51 -3.91
N ALA A 76 2.56 -1.25 -3.95
CA ALA A 76 1.80 -0.14 -3.38
C ALA A 76 0.47 0.10 -4.11
N LEU A 77 0.39 -0.17 -5.41
CA LEU A 77 -0.82 0.05 -6.19
C LEU A 77 -2.01 -0.79 -5.69
N PRO A 78 -1.91 -2.13 -5.49
CA PRO A 78 -2.98 -2.87 -4.82
C PRO A 78 -3.10 -2.54 -3.34
N ALA A 79 -1.98 -2.48 -2.60
CA ALA A 79 -2.02 -2.31 -1.15
C ALA A 79 -2.68 -0.99 -0.69
N LEU A 80 -2.46 0.11 -1.42
CA LEU A 80 -3.07 1.41 -1.15
C LEU A 80 -4.22 1.69 -2.12
N GLY A 81 -3.99 1.58 -3.42
CA GLY A 81 -4.96 1.97 -4.44
C GLY A 81 -6.22 1.13 -4.42
N LEU A 82 -6.11 -0.20 -4.48
CA LEU A 82 -7.28 -1.08 -4.43
C LEU A 82 -7.98 -0.99 -3.07
N SER A 83 -7.22 -0.95 -1.97
CA SER A 83 -7.79 -0.75 -0.63
C SER A 83 -8.60 0.54 -0.55
N LEU A 84 -8.03 1.68 -0.94
CA LEU A 84 -8.71 2.98 -0.92
C LEU A 84 -9.94 2.99 -1.84
N TYR A 85 -9.82 2.40 -3.03
CA TYR A 85 -10.93 2.29 -3.97
C TYR A 85 -12.10 1.53 -3.36
N LEU A 86 -11.85 0.39 -2.72
CA LEU A 86 -12.90 -0.44 -2.12
C LEU A 86 -13.52 0.21 -0.88
N HIS A 87 -12.72 0.89 -0.05
CA HIS A 87 -13.28 1.68 1.06
C HIS A 87 -14.13 2.84 0.55
N TYR A 88 -13.68 3.53 -0.51
CA TYR A 88 -14.47 4.58 -1.13
C TYR A 88 -15.78 4.03 -1.70
N ALA A 89 -15.71 2.99 -2.52
CA ALA A 89 -16.86 2.32 -3.10
C ALA A 89 -17.86 1.88 -2.01
N TYR A 90 -17.37 1.39 -0.87
CA TYR A 90 -18.20 1.03 0.27
C TYR A 90 -18.87 2.25 0.89
N SER A 91 -18.10 3.32 1.12
CA SER A 91 -18.59 4.53 1.78
C SER A 91 -19.70 5.26 1.01
N VAL A 92 -19.72 5.13 -0.32
CA VAL A 92 -20.72 5.78 -1.19
C VAL A 92 -21.73 4.79 -1.77
N ASP A 93 -21.71 3.54 -1.32
CA ASP A 93 -22.56 2.46 -1.84
C ASP A 93 -22.49 2.31 -3.38
N LEU A 94 -21.27 2.39 -3.92
CA LEU A 94 -21.00 2.37 -5.35
C LEU A 94 -21.51 1.06 -5.96
N ASN A 95 -22.41 1.16 -6.93
CA ASN A 95 -23.06 0.01 -7.59
C ASN A 95 -23.75 -0.95 -6.59
N GLY A 96 -24.34 -0.40 -5.51
CA GLY A 96 -25.09 -1.20 -4.53
C GLY A 96 -24.21 -2.12 -3.67
N MET A 97 -22.90 -1.84 -3.55
CA MET A 97 -21.96 -2.70 -2.84
C MET A 97 -22.32 -2.92 -1.36
N VAL A 98 -23.08 -2.01 -0.75
CA VAL A 98 -23.66 -2.14 0.58
C VAL A 98 -25.13 -2.55 0.47
N SER A 99 -25.95 -1.81 -0.28
CA SER A 99 -27.41 -1.97 -0.29
C SER A 99 -27.92 -3.25 -0.98
N GLU A 100 -27.18 -3.81 -1.94
CA GLU A 100 -27.55 -5.02 -2.69
C GLU A 100 -26.80 -6.27 -2.20
N SER A 101 -25.88 -6.13 -1.25
CA SER A 101 -25.07 -7.24 -0.76
C SER A 101 -25.67 -7.89 0.49
N VAL A 102 -25.62 -9.23 0.55
CA VAL A 102 -26.08 -9.99 1.74
C VAL A 102 -25.09 -9.85 2.91
N TYR A 103 -23.78 -9.72 2.63
CA TYR A 103 -22.72 -9.63 3.62
C TYR A 103 -21.69 -8.53 3.29
N PRO A 104 -22.07 -7.25 3.36
CA PRO A 104 -21.24 -6.12 2.91
C PRO A 104 -19.86 -6.06 3.60
N ARG A 105 -19.81 -6.47 4.87
CA ARG A 105 -18.60 -6.41 5.70
C ARG A 105 -17.61 -7.56 5.46
N GLU A 106 -18.02 -8.64 4.79
CA GLU A 106 -17.10 -9.76 4.48
C GLU A 106 -16.02 -9.35 3.47
N LEU A 107 -16.26 -8.33 2.66
CA LEU A 107 -15.22 -7.73 1.79
C LEU A 107 -13.96 -7.39 2.59
N PHE A 108 -14.12 -6.68 3.71
CA PHE A 108 -13.03 -6.22 4.57
C PHE A 108 -12.35 -7.35 5.35
N ARG A 109 -12.98 -8.51 5.45
CA ARG A 109 -12.38 -9.68 6.09
C ARG A 109 -11.27 -10.29 5.23
N TYR A 110 -11.46 -10.33 3.91
CA TYR A 110 -10.54 -10.94 2.95
C TYR A 110 -9.68 -9.94 2.18
N LEU A 111 -9.99 -8.64 2.32
CA LEU A 111 -9.26 -7.55 1.68
C LEU A 111 -7.73 -7.61 1.92
N PRO A 112 -7.22 -7.93 3.13
CA PRO A 112 -5.78 -8.01 3.37
C PRO A 112 -5.11 -9.06 2.50
N GLU A 113 -5.72 -10.24 2.36
CA GLU A 113 -5.19 -11.35 1.56
C GLU A 113 -5.16 -10.99 0.08
N TYR A 114 -6.24 -10.40 -0.44
CA TYR A 114 -6.32 -9.99 -1.85
C TYR A 114 -5.33 -8.88 -2.18
N THR A 115 -5.23 -7.84 -1.35
CA THR A 115 -4.36 -6.70 -1.61
C THR A 115 -2.88 -7.04 -1.39
N THR A 116 -2.57 -7.90 -0.41
CA THR A 116 -1.20 -8.42 -0.22
C THR A 116 -0.81 -9.36 -1.36
N GLY A 117 -1.69 -10.27 -1.76
CA GLY A 117 -1.42 -11.21 -2.87
C GLY A 117 -1.25 -10.48 -4.20
N ALA A 118 -2.19 -9.60 -4.55
CA ALA A 118 -2.07 -8.74 -5.73
C ALA A 118 -0.83 -7.83 -5.64
N GLY A 119 -0.53 -7.29 -4.46
CA GLY A 119 0.68 -6.51 -4.20
C GLY A 119 1.96 -7.32 -4.45
N ALA A 120 2.03 -8.56 -4.00
CA ALA A 120 3.19 -9.44 -4.22
C ALA A 120 3.38 -9.75 -5.71
N ILE A 121 2.29 -9.99 -6.45
CA ILE A 121 2.32 -10.15 -7.91
C ILE A 121 2.82 -8.86 -8.58
N GLY A 122 2.25 -7.71 -8.20
CA GLY A 122 2.67 -6.40 -8.70
C GLY A 122 4.16 -6.13 -8.41
N PHE A 123 4.63 -6.50 -7.22
CA PHE A 123 6.05 -6.43 -6.87
C PHE A 123 6.90 -7.28 -7.79
N ALA A 124 6.52 -8.54 -8.02
CA ALA A 124 7.26 -9.45 -8.89
C ALA A 124 7.33 -8.93 -10.33
N ILE A 125 6.22 -8.42 -10.86
CA ILE A 125 6.17 -7.80 -12.20
C ILE A 125 7.11 -6.59 -12.24
N GLY A 126 6.97 -5.65 -11.31
CA GLY A 126 7.82 -4.46 -11.25
C GLY A 126 9.31 -4.80 -11.11
N TRP A 127 9.62 -5.84 -10.34
CA TRP A 127 10.98 -6.34 -10.18
C TRP A 127 11.54 -6.87 -11.51
N ILE A 128 10.80 -7.73 -12.21
CA ILE A 128 11.21 -8.31 -13.50
C ILE A 128 11.40 -7.21 -14.54
N VAL A 129 10.43 -6.29 -14.66
CA VAL A 129 10.52 -5.15 -15.59
C VAL A 129 11.76 -4.31 -15.26
N GLY A 130 11.98 -3.98 -13.99
CA GLY A 130 13.11 -3.15 -13.59
C GLY A 130 14.49 -3.80 -13.68
N ARG A 131 14.61 -5.09 -14.07
CA ARG A 131 15.90 -5.68 -14.48
C ARG A 131 16.27 -5.32 -15.92
N ASN A 132 15.30 -4.88 -16.71
CA ASN A 132 15.44 -4.59 -18.14
C ASN A 132 15.41 -3.09 -18.45
N VAL A 133 15.47 -2.23 -17.41
CA VAL A 133 15.54 -0.77 -17.48
C VAL A 133 16.89 -0.32 -16.94
#